data_AF-A0A2G2G384-F1
#
_entry.id   AF-A0A2G2G384-F1
#
_cell.length_a   1.000
_cell.length_b   1.000
_cell.length_c   1.000
_cell.angle_alpha   90.00
_cell.angle_beta   90.00
_cell.angle_gamma   90.00
#
_symmetry.space_group_name_H-M   'P 1'
#
loop_
_entity.id
_entity.type
_entity.pdbx_description
1 polymer ?
#
loop_
_entity_poly.entity_id
_entity_poly.type
_entity_poly.pdbx_seq_one_letter_code
_entity_poly.pdbx_strand_id
1 'polypeptide(L)' 'MLVNKKISGYSEKELIGQNHNIMRHPDMPQIIYKIMWETLQKEETFIGLIKNKTKEENFYWLFNEIFLMP' A
#
# COMPACT_ATOMS: atom_id res chain seq x y z
N MET A 1 7.16 0.85 -2.72
CA MET A 1 5.94 0.09 -3.08
C MET A 1 5.54 0.38 -4.51
N LEU A 2 5.41 -0.63 -5.35
CA LEU A 2 4.91 -0.47 -6.71
C LEU A 2 3.37 -0.42 -6.66
N VAL A 3 2.79 0.68 -7.10
CA VAL A 3 1.34 0.83 -7.23
C VAL A 3 0.95 0.53 -8.67
N ASN A 4 -0.05 -0.33 -8.86
CA ASN A 4 -0.62 -0.54 -10.19
C ASN A 4 -1.47 0.68 -10.58
N LYS A 5 -0.88 1.60 -11.35
CA LYS A 5 -1.52 2.83 -11.83
C LYS A 5 -2.84 2.57 -12.58
N LYS A 6 -2.93 1.45 -13.32
CA LYS A 6 -4.13 1.09 -14.09
C LYS A 6 -5.30 0.69 -13.20
N ILE A 7 -5.02 -0.02 -12.10
CA ILE A 7 -6.06 -0.52 -11.18
C ILE A 7 -6.46 0.56 -10.16
N SER A 8 -5.48 1.31 -9.66
CA SER A 8 -5.71 2.28 -8.57
C SER A 8 -6.45 3.55 -9.01
N GLY A 9 -6.36 3.92 -10.30
CA GLY A 9 -6.96 5.16 -10.83
C GLY A 9 -6.21 6.44 -10.46
N TYR A 10 -5.06 6.33 -9.78
CA TYR A 10 -4.19 7.48 -9.48
C TYR A 10 -3.13 7.65 -10.56
N SER A 11 -2.89 8.91 -10.93
CA SER A 11 -1.73 9.25 -11.74
C SER A 11 -0.44 9.16 -10.93
N GLU A 12 0.69 9.01 -11.61
CA GLU A 12 2.01 9.01 -10.97
C GLU A 12 2.27 10.26 -10.12
N LYS A 13 1.87 11.43 -10.64
CA LYS A 13 2.04 12.71 -9.95
C LYS A 13 1.24 12.78 -8.65
N GLU A 14 0.11 12.08 -8.59
CA GLU A 14 -0.71 11.98 -7.38
C GLU A 14 -0.16 10.96 -6.37
N LEU A 15 0.72 10.05 -6.80
CA LEU A 15 1.30 9.02 -5.92
C LEU A 15 2.66 9.43 -5.37
N ILE A 16 3.46 10.17 -6.14
CA ILE A 16 4.78 10.61 -5.71
C ILE A 16 4.65 11.59 -4.53
N GLY A 17 5.40 11.31 -3.46
CA GLY A 17 5.42 12.13 -2.25
C GLY A 17 4.21 11.96 -1.33
N GLN A 18 3.20 11.17 -1.72
CA GLN A 18 2.04 10.89 -0.87
C GLN A 18 2.32 9.75 0.11
N ASN A 19 1.66 9.83 1.27
CA ASN A 19 1.63 8.71 2.20
C ASN A 19 0.84 7.54 1.60
N HIS A 20 1.25 6.31 1.87
CA HIS A 20 0.56 5.09 1.43
C HIS A 20 -0.91 5.00 1.86
N ASN A 21 -1.30 5.77 2.89
CA ASN A 21 -2.67 5.88 3.37
C ASN A 21 -3.67 6.36 2.31
N ILE A 22 -3.24 7.02 1.22
CA ILE A 22 -4.15 7.49 0.16
C ILE A 22 -4.99 6.36 -0.47
N MET A 23 -4.45 5.15 -0.54
CA MET A 23 -5.14 3.97 -1.07
C MET A 23 -5.66 3.03 0.01
N ARG A 24 -5.51 3.37 1.29
CA ARG A 24 -5.91 2.48 2.37
C ARG A 24 -7.43 2.36 2.41
N HIS A 25 -7.94 1.13 2.32
CA HIS A 25 -9.35 0.86 2.52
C HIS A 25 -9.73 1.00 4.01
N PRO A 26 -10.90 1.58 4.38
CA PRO A 26 -11.35 1.69 5.77
C PRO A 26 -11.37 0.36 6.53
N ASP A 27 -11.83 -0.72 5.88
CA ASP A 27 -11.83 -2.07 6.44
C ASP A 27 -10.44 -2.65 6.73
N MET A 28 -9.35 -2.07 6.22
CA MET A 28 -8.01 -2.56 6.56
C MET A 28 -7.66 -2.16 7.99
N PRO A 29 -7.42 -3.14 8.89
CA PRO A 29 -7.03 -2.84 10.26
C PRO A 29 -5.74 -2.03 10.30
N GLN A 30 -5.70 -1.01 11.16
CA GLN A 30 -4.51 -0.15 11.35
C GLN A 30 -3.27 -0.97 11.71
N ILE A 31 -3.46 -2.07 12.46
CA ILE A 31 -2.39 -2.95 12.90
C ILE A 31 -1.61 -3.57 11.73
N ILE A 32 -2.24 -3.84 10.59
CA ILE A 32 -1.55 -4.42 9.43
C ILE A 32 -0.51 -3.46 8.87
N TYR A 33 -0.84 -2.18 8.75
CA TYR A 33 0.11 -1.15 8.32
C TYR A 33 1.19 -0.90 9.36
N LYS A 34 0.85 -0.98 10.66
CA LYS A 34 1.84 -0.89 11.74
C LYS A 34 2.87 -2.02 11.62
N ILE A 35 2.42 -3.27 11.46
CA ILE A 35 3.30 -4.43 11.26
C ILE A 35 4.17 -4.22 10.02
N MET A 36 3.57 -3.81 8.89
CA MET A 36 4.31 -3.51 7.67
C MET A 36 5.45 -2.51 7.90
N TRP A 37 5.17 -1.37 8.54
CA TRP A 37 6.20 -0.37 8.81
C TRP A 37 7.27 -0.85 9.79
N GLU A 38 6.88 -1.59 10.84
CA GLU A 38 7.84 -2.17 11.79
C GLU A 38 8.75 -3.22 11.14
N THR A 39 8.22 -4.03 10.22
CA THR A 39 9.01 -4.98 9.41
C THR A 39 10.01 -4.23 8.51
N LEU A 40 9.54 -3.22 7.78
CA LEU A 40 10.41 -2.44 6.89
C LEU A 40 11.52 -1.68 7.64
N GLN A 41 11.22 -1.16 8.83
CA GLN A 41 12.21 -0.49 9.69
C GLN A 41 13.32 -1.41 10.19
N LYS A 42 13.08 -2.73 10.19
CA LYS A 42 14.08 -3.75 10.51
C LYS A 42 14.86 -4.22 9.28
N GLU A 43 14.67 -3.57 8.14
CA GLU A 43 15.24 -3.98 6.84
C GLU A 43 14.74 -5.38 6.41
N GLU A 44 13.60 -5.81 6.95
CA GLU A 44 12.95 -7.07 6.59
C GLU A 44 11.90 -6.85 5.50
N THR A 45 11.61 -7.92 4.74
CA THR A 45 10.55 -7.92 3.73
C THR A 45 9.19 -8.16 4.36
N PHE A 46 8.24 -7.25 4.15
CA PHE A 46 6.85 -7.47 4.50
C PHE A 46 6.14 -8.27 3.40
N ILE A 47 5.48 -9.36 3.78
CA ILE A 47 4.63 -10.16 2.91
C ILE A 47 3.21 -10.17 3.49
N GLY A 48 2.23 -9.69 2.73
CA GLY A 48 0.88 -9.62 3.25
C GLY A 48 -0.20 -9.26 2.23
N LEU A 49 -1.43 -9.62 2.56
CA LEU A 49 -2.62 -9.27 1.78
C LEU A 49 -3.16 -7.91 2.23
N ILE A 50 -3.28 -6.95 1.30
CA ILE A 50 -3.77 -5.60 1.57
C ILE A 50 -5.00 -5.33 0.69
N LYS A 51 -6.09 -4.88 1.31
CA LYS A 51 -7.25 -4.30 0.60
C LYS A 51 -7.00 -2.81 0.37
N ASN A 52 -6.90 -2.43 -0.88
CA ASN A 52 -6.76 -1.03 -1.28
C ASN A 52 -8.07 -0.51 -1.86
N LYS A 53 -8.32 0.79 -1.68
CA LYS A 53 -9.37 1.51 -2.39
C LYS A 53 -8.79 2.22 -3.61
N THR A 54 -9.57 2.30 -4.67
CA THR A 54 -9.23 3.11 -5.85
C THR A 54 -9.64 4.56 -5.63
N LYS A 55 -9.25 5.44 -6.55
CA LYS A 55 -9.68 6.85 -6.56
C LYS A 55 -11.21 7.02 -6.65
N GLU A 56 -11.90 6.05 -7.22
CA GLU A 56 -13.37 6.05 -7.37
C GLU A 56 -14.08 5.25 -6.26
N GLU A 57 -13.40 5.02 -5.12
CA GLU A 57 -13.92 4.28 -3.95
C GLU A 57 -14.32 2.81 -4.21
N ASN A 58 -13.92 2.24 -5.35
CA ASN A 58 -13.91 0.78 -5.55
C ASN A 58 -12.76 0.16 -4.73
N PHE A 59 -12.66 -1.18 -4.69
CA PHE A 59 -11.57 -1.86 -3.98
C PHE A 59 -10.96 -3.01 -4.75
N TYR A 60 -9.72 -3.34 -4.40
CA TYR A 60 -9.03 -4.54 -4.86
C TYR A 60 -8.15 -5.10 -3.75
N TRP A 61 -7.92 -6.41 -3.82
CA TRP A 61 -6.98 -7.12 -2.96
C TRP A 61 -5.66 -7.28 -3.69
N LEU A 62 -4.56 -7.03 -2.99
CA LEU A 62 -3.22 -7.22 -3.51
C LEU A 62 -2.40 -8.02 -2.51
N PHE A 63 -1.84 -9.13 -2.97
CA PHE A 63 -0.76 -9.81 -2.26
C PHE A 63 0.52 -9.02 -2.50
N ASN A 64 1.06 -8.42 -1.45
CA ASN A 64 2.21 -7.53 -1.53
C ASN A 64 3.43 -8.19 -0.93
N GLU A 65 4.54 -8.04 -1.65
CA GLU A 65 5.89 -8.18 -1.13
C GLU A 65 6.52 -6.78 -1.15
N ILE A 66 6.89 -6.27 0.02
CA ILE A 66 7.41 -4.91 0.20
C ILE A 66 8.75 -4.99 0.90
N PHE A 67 9.77 -4.41 0.26
CA PHE A 67 11.12 -4.26 0.80
C PHE A 67 11.61 -2.83 0.54
N LEU A 68 12.55 -2.37 1.35
CA LEU A 68 13.26 -1.14 1.10
C LEU A 68 14.34 -1.42 0.06
N MET A 69 14.41 -0.57 -0.97
CA MET A 69 15.57 -0.59 -1.87
C MET A 69 16.72 0.12 -1.15
N PRO A 70 17.94 -0.45 -1.17
CA PRO A 70 19.13 0.19 -0.61
C PRO A 70 19.49 1.50 -1.32
#